data_AF-G3VV25-F1
#
_entry.id   AF-G3VV25-F1
#
_cell.length_a   1.000
_cell.length_b   1.000
_cell.length_c   1.000
_cell.angle_alpha   90.00
_cell.angle_beta   90.00
_cell.angle_gamma   90.00
#
_symmetry.space_group_name_H-M   'P 1'
#
loop_
_entity.id
_entity.type
_entity.pdbx_description
1 polymer ?
#
loop_
_entity_poly.entity_id
_entity_poly.type
_entity_poly.pdbx_seq_one_letter_code
_entity_poly.pdbx_strand_id
1 'polypeptide(L)'
;MGGFPGAPPRTQGPLPCSFALAVSNKTVNLTEGFPYISLCGSFPPQSCIFSQFLNIGAAMVAWISVLRYVQFREWGIPKFPNRLCLGSGFLCALGASIVGNFQQTNELSMHLFGSFLAFVVGMAYFWTQLVLLRLAKPRAQPGAPWIEPLRLLLCGLCTALMVAMIVLHFWPRRSEAAVCEWSTAMLLFVLFGLLAVDFSDATGFAISLQSRPRSCPSGAAHLPSL
;
A
#
# COMPACT_ATOMS: atom_id res chain seq x y z
N MET A 1 1.00 -10.58 52.39
CA MET A 1 0.00 -10.55 51.30
C MET A 1 -0.27 -9.10 50.95
N GLY A 2 0.48 -8.53 50.01
CA GLY A 2 0.28 -7.15 49.53
C GLY A 2 -0.30 -7.20 48.13
N GLY A 3 -1.53 -6.73 47.97
CA GLY A 3 -2.24 -6.69 46.69
C GLY A 3 -1.62 -5.69 45.73
N PHE A 4 -1.37 -6.14 44.49
CA PHE A 4 -1.11 -5.27 43.36
C PHE A 4 -2.38 -4.49 43.01
N PRO A 5 -2.36 -3.15 42.91
CA PRO A 5 -3.45 -2.43 42.29
C PRO A 5 -3.46 -2.74 40.79
N GLY A 6 -4.55 -3.35 40.33
CA GLY A 6 -4.76 -3.75 38.94
C GLY A 6 -4.68 -2.56 37.98
N ALA A 7 -3.84 -2.70 36.96
CA ALA A 7 -3.84 -1.80 35.82
C ALA A 7 -5.19 -1.91 35.08
N PRO A 8 -5.80 -0.79 34.66
CA PRO A 8 -7.06 -0.83 33.94
C PRO A 8 -6.91 -1.49 32.55
N PRO A 9 -7.98 -2.08 32.02
CA PRO A 9 -7.94 -2.88 30.80
C PRO A 9 -7.59 -2.00 29.59
N ARG A 10 -6.50 -2.33 28.89
CA ARG A 10 -6.12 -1.68 27.62
C ARG A 10 -7.07 -2.13 26.52
N THR A 11 -8.01 -1.27 26.17
CA THR A 11 -8.87 -1.42 24.99
C THR A 11 -8.03 -1.35 23.72
N GLN A 12 -7.98 -2.46 22.99
CA GLN A 12 -7.37 -2.55 21.65
C GLN A 12 -8.43 -2.10 20.64
N GLY A 13 -8.15 -1.00 19.92
CA GLY A 13 -8.99 -0.48 18.84
C GLY A 13 -8.14 -0.02 17.65
N PRO A 14 -8.78 0.37 16.52
CA PRO A 14 -8.11 0.61 15.25
C PRO A 14 -7.30 1.92 15.23
N LEU A 15 -6.45 2.11 14.22
CA LEU A 15 -5.49 3.21 13.93
C LEU A 15 -5.56 4.57 14.67
N PRO A 16 -6.72 5.22 14.90
CA PRO A 16 -6.82 6.32 15.89
C PRO A 16 -6.25 5.95 17.27
N CYS A 17 -6.17 4.67 17.61
CA CYS A 17 -5.53 4.14 18.80
C CYS A 17 -4.03 4.37 18.85
N SER A 18 -3.27 4.40 17.75
CA SER A 18 -1.82 4.69 17.85
C SER A 18 -1.58 6.13 18.30
N PHE A 19 -2.34 7.09 17.76
CA PHE A 19 -2.29 8.48 18.19
C PHE A 19 -2.87 8.65 19.60
N ALA A 20 -4.06 8.12 19.88
CA ALA A 20 -4.68 8.21 21.20
C ALA A 20 -3.85 7.52 22.30
N LEU A 21 -3.23 6.37 22.01
CA LEU A 21 -2.30 5.69 22.91
C LEU A 21 -0.99 6.46 23.04
N ALA A 22 -0.47 7.07 21.97
CA ALA A 22 0.74 7.90 22.06
C ALA A 22 0.52 9.12 22.96
N VAL A 23 -0.64 9.78 22.83
CA VAL A 23 -1.06 10.89 23.70
C VAL A 23 -1.28 10.37 25.14
N SER A 24 -2.00 9.25 25.31
CA SER A 24 -2.27 8.65 26.62
C SER A 24 -1.00 8.17 27.34
N ASN A 25 -0.01 7.68 26.60
CA ASN A 25 1.27 7.19 27.15
C ASN A 25 2.33 8.30 27.23
N LYS A 26 2.00 9.55 26.90
CA LYS A 26 2.93 10.70 26.88
C LYS A 26 4.17 10.48 26.00
N THR A 27 4.07 9.62 24.98
CA THR A 27 5.18 9.37 24.04
C THR A 27 5.23 10.40 22.92
N VAL A 28 4.24 11.27 22.82
CA VAL A 28 4.23 12.46 21.98
C VAL A 28 3.92 13.70 22.82
N ASN A 29 4.67 14.77 22.61
CA ASN A 29 4.48 16.03 23.32
C ASN A 29 3.65 17.00 22.47
N LEU A 30 2.35 17.12 22.77
CA LEU A 30 1.44 18.02 22.06
C LEU A 30 1.79 19.51 22.24
N THR A 31 2.63 19.84 23.22
CA THR A 31 3.13 21.20 23.44
C THR A 31 4.15 21.63 22.38
N GLU A 32 4.77 20.68 21.67
CA GLU A 32 5.68 20.92 20.54
C GLU A 32 4.97 20.90 19.16
N GLY A 33 3.67 20.62 19.14
CA GLY A 33 2.82 20.60 17.93
C GLY A 33 2.27 19.22 17.56
N PHE A 34 1.55 19.14 16.43
CA PHE A 34 0.99 17.89 15.93
C PHE A 34 2.07 16.96 15.37
N PRO A 35 2.22 15.71 15.87
CA PRO A 35 3.30 14.79 15.49
C PRO A 35 3.01 14.02 14.19
N TYR A 36 4.10 13.65 13.49
CA TYR A 36 4.08 12.75 12.34
C TYR A 36 3.51 11.36 12.70
N ILE A 37 2.83 10.68 11.77
CA ILE A 37 2.21 9.36 12.02
C ILE A 37 3.26 8.31 12.39
N SER A 38 4.41 8.39 11.74
CA SER A 38 5.60 7.58 12.00
C SER A 38 6.12 7.73 13.43
N LEU A 39 6.06 8.94 14.00
CA LEU A 39 6.47 9.20 15.38
C LEU A 39 5.46 8.60 16.37
N CYS A 40 4.16 8.70 16.08
CA CYS A 40 3.12 8.06 16.90
C CYS A 40 3.26 6.53 16.93
N GLY A 41 3.75 5.93 15.85
CA GLY A 41 4.01 4.49 15.73
C GLY A 41 5.41 4.04 16.14
N SER A 42 6.22 4.87 16.80
CA SER A 42 7.63 4.54 17.05
C SER A 42 7.87 3.68 18.31
N PHE A 43 7.02 3.80 19.34
CA PHE A 43 7.22 3.12 20.63
C PHE A 43 6.20 1.99 20.88
N PRO A 44 6.59 0.89 21.55
CA PRO A 44 5.63 -0.13 21.98
C PRO A 44 4.65 0.39 23.06
N PRO A 45 3.38 -0.03 23.06
CA PRO A 45 2.76 -1.02 22.16
C PRO A 45 2.27 -0.47 20.81
N GLN A 46 2.32 0.84 20.59
CA GLN A 46 1.78 1.50 19.39
C GLN A 46 2.49 1.05 18.12
N SER A 47 3.80 0.85 18.17
CA SER A 47 4.61 0.35 17.06
C SER A 47 4.21 -1.04 16.60
N CYS A 48 3.85 -1.94 17.53
CA CYS A 48 3.40 -3.28 17.20
C CYS A 48 2.06 -3.24 16.44
N ILE A 49 1.11 -2.41 16.90
CA ILE A 49 -0.19 -2.24 16.24
C ILE A 49 -0.01 -1.62 14.85
N PHE A 50 0.84 -0.59 14.75
CA PHE A 50 1.15 0.07 13.48
C PHE A 50 1.81 -0.88 12.48
N SER A 51 2.81 -1.66 12.93
CA SER A 51 3.47 -2.68 12.12
C SER A 51 2.48 -3.73 11.61
N GLN A 52 1.63 -4.26 12.50
CA GLN A 52 0.64 -5.27 12.12
C GLN A 52 -0.31 -4.73 11.05
N PHE A 53 -0.80 -3.49 11.24
CA PHE A 53 -1.69 -2.87 10.27
C PHE A 53 -1.00 -2.65 8.91
N LEU A 54 0.22 -2.12 8.90
CA LEU A 54 0.94 -1.88 7.64
C LEU A 54 1.34 -3.17 6.92
N ASN A 55 1.67 -4.25 7.64
CA ASN A 55 1.98 -5.53 7.02
C ASN A 55 0.73 -6.21 6.43
N ILE A 56 -0.42 -6.13 7.09
CA ILE A 56 -1.70 -6.56 6.51
C ILE A 56 -2.02 -5.73 5.25
N GLY A 57 -1.85 -4.41 5.34
CA GLY A 57 -2.00 -3.50 4.21
C GLY A 57 -1.07 -3.85 3.04
N ALA A 58 0.21 -4.14 3.32
CA ALA A 58 1.19 -4.53 2.31
C ALA A 58 0.76 -5.82 1.57
N ALA A 59 0.28 -6.82 2.30
CA ALA A 59 -0.25 -8.05 1.70
C ALA A 59 -1.46 -7.77 0.78
N MET A 60 -2.38 -6.91 1.24
CA MET A 60 -3.53 -6.48 0.43
C MET A 60 -3.12 -5.71 -0.83
N VAL A 61 -2.17 -4.78 -0.72
CA VAL A 61 -1.63 -4.01 -1.86
C VAL A 61 -1.00 -4.93 -2.90
N ALA A 62 -0.19 -5.90 -2.46
CA ALA A 62 0.40 -6.90 -3.34
C ALA A 62 -0.67 -7.72 -4.07
N TRP A 63 -1.70 -8.17 -3.36
CA TRP A 63 -2.81 -8.92 -3.94
C TRP A 63 -3.60 -8.09 -4.96
N ILE A 64 -4.00 -6.86 -4.60
CA ILE A 64 -4.70 -5.91 -5.50
C ILE A 64 -3.88 -5.67 -6.77
N SER A 65 -2.57 -5.53 -6.64
CA SER A 65 -1.67 -5.31 -7.78
C SER A 65 -1.65 -6.51 -8.74
N VAL A 66 -1.68 -7.73 -8.22
CA VAL A 66 -1.76 -8.96 -9.03
C VAL A 66 -3.11 -9.06 -9.74
N LEU A 67 -4.22 -8.85 -9.02
CA LEU A 67 -5.57 -8.88 -9.63
C LEU A 67 -5.69 -7.88 -10.76
N ARG A 68 -5.17 -6.67 -10.54
CA ARG A 68 -5.20 -5.60 -11.54
C ARG A 68 -4.35 -5.92 -12.75
N TYR A 69 -3.18 -6.53 -12.55
CA TYR A 69 -2.33 -6.99 -13.65
C TYR A 69 -3.05 -8.02 -14.53
N VAL A 70 -3.77 -8.97 -13.92
CA VAL A 70 -4.56 -9.96 -14.67
C VAL A 70 -5.68 -9.28 -15.45
N GLN A 71 -6.43 -8.36 -14.82
CA GLN A 71 -7.50 -7.62 -15.47
C GLN A 71 -7.00 -6.81 -16.69
N PHE A 72 -5.91 -6.06 -16.55
CA PHE A 72 -5.31 -5.32 -17.67
C PHE A 72 -4.80 -6.24 -18.78
N ARG A 73 -4.31 -7.44 -18.44
CA ARG A 73 -3.93 -8.43 -19.43
C ARG A 73 -5.14 -8.91 -20.23
N GLU A 74 -6.28 -9.12 -19.59
CA GLU A 74 -7.53 -9.51 -20.26
C GLU A 74 -8.09 -8.40 -21.15
N TRP A 75 -7.91 -7.14 -20.76
CA TRP A 75 -8.27 -5.98 -21.58
C TRP A 75 -7.30 -5.68 -22.73
N GLY A 76 -6.27 -6.51 -22.92
CA GLY A 76 -5.32 -6.35 -24.02
C GLY A 76 -4.30 -5.23 -23.83
N ILE A 77 -4.07 -4.74 -22.61
CA ILE A 77 -3.02 -3.76 -22.32
C ILE A 77 -1.63 -4.36 -22.65
N PRO A 78 -0.72 -3.60 -23.29
CA PRO A 78 0.62 -4.10 -23.60
C PRO A 78 1.36 -4.61 -22.36
N LYS A 79 2.15 -5.68 -22.53
CA LYS A 79 2.82 -6.38 -21.42
C LYS A 79 3.76 -5.49 -20.61
N PHE A 80 4.51 -4.62 -21.28
CA PHE A 80 5.51 -3.76 -20.64
C PHE A 80 4.90 -2.78 -19.61
N PRO A 81 3.96 -1.88 -19.98
CA PRO A 81 3.37 -0.97 -19.01
C PRO A 81 2.58 -1.70 -17.91
N ASN A 82 1.92 -2.82 -18.23
CA ASN A 82 1.23 -3.62 -17.23
C ASN A 82 2.22 -4.21 -16.18
N ARG A 83 3.39 -4.70 -16.62
CA ARG A 83 4.45 -5.18 -15.72
C ARG A 83 5.08 -4.07 -14.90
N LEU A 84 5.29 -2.88 -15.48
CA LEU A 84 5.76 -1.71 -14.71
C LEU A 84 4.78 -1.36 -13.60
N CYS A 85 3.47 -1.37 -13.93
CA CYS A 85 2.44 -1.13 -12.94
C CYS A 85 2.46 -2.18 -11.82
N LEU A 86 2.53 -3.47 -12.16
CA LEU A 86 2.67 -4.55 -11.19
C LEU A 86 3.91 -4.37 -10.29
N GLY A 87 5.06 -4.08 -10.90
CA GLY A 87 6.32 -3.86 -10.18
C GLY A 87 6.24 -2.69 -9.20
N SER A 88 5.66 -1.56 -9.63
CA SER A 88 5.44 -0.42 -8.73
C SER A 88 4.51 -0.74 -7.56
N GLY A 89 3.47 -1.55 -7.77
CA GLY A 89 2.59 -2.03 -6.71
C GLY A 89 3.31 -2.91 -5.68
N PHE A 90 4.16 -3.84 -6.12
CA PHE A 90 5.00 -4.64 -5.22
C PHE A 90 6.03 -3.80 -4.46
N LEU A 91 6.65 -2.81 -5.11
CA LEU A 91 7.57 -1.89 -4.43
C LEU A 91 6.84 -1.04 -3.38
N CYS A 92 5.61 -0.60 -3.66
CA CYS A 92 4.76 0.08 -2.68
C CYS A 92 4.44 -0.82 -1.49
N ALA A 93 4.08 -2.09 -1.71
CA ALA A 93 3.83 -3.06 -0.64
C ALA A 93 5.09 -3.30 0.21
N LEU A 94 6.25 -3.45 -0.43
CA LEU A 94 7.54 -3.55 0.25
C LEU A 94 7.81 -2.31 1.10
N GLY A 95 7.57 -1.12 0.56
CA GLY A 95 7.69 0.14 1.29
C GLY A 95 6.85 0.18 2.56
N ALA A 96 5.57 -0.19 2.46
CA ALA A 96 4.67 -0.27 3.61
C ALA A 96 5.17 -1.25 4.68
N SER A 97 5.67 -2.42 4.28
CA SER A 97 6.26 -3.39 5.22
C SER A 97 7.53 -2.87 5.90
N ILE A 98 8.41 -2.19 5.16
CA ILE A 98 9.62 -1.56 5.74
C ILE A 98 9.22 -0.48 6.75
N VAL A 99 8.30 0.43 6.42
CA VAL A 99 7.82 1.49 7.33
C VAL A 99 7.21 0.91 8.60
N GLY A 100 6.47 -0.19 8.50
CA GLY A 100 5.86 -0.86 9.65
C GLY A 100 6.87 -1.48 10.60
N ASN A 101 7.98 -2.03 10.09
CA ASN A 101 8.94 -2.79 10.89
C ASN A 101 10.19 -1.99 11.30
N PHE A 102 10.56 -0.96 10.54
CA PHE A 102 11.68 -0.07 10.86
C PHE A 102 11.13 1.27 11.36
N GLN A 103 11.04 1.43 12.68
CA GLN A 103 10.51 2.64 13.30
C GLN A 103 11.42 3.85 13.05
N GLN A 104 10.83 5.03 12.90
CA GLN A 104 11.56 6.27 12.64
C GLN A 104 12.62 6.58 13.71
N THR A 105 12.33 6.29 14.98
CA THR A 105 13.24 6.56 16.11
C THR A 105 14.41 5.58 16.21
N ASN A 106 14.24 4.37 15.67
CA ASN A 106 15.22 3.30 15.84
C ASN A 106 16.13 3.18 14.61
N GLU A 107 15.55 3.23 13.42
CA GLU A 107 16.27 3.07 12.14
C GLU A 107 15.73 4.04 11.08
N LEU A 108 16.08 5.32 11.24
CA LEU A 108 15.59 6.42 10.40
C LEU A 108 15.87 6.19 8.90
N SER A 109 17.07 5.72 8.55
CA SER A 109 17.46 5.53 7.15
C SER A 109 16.56 4.53 6.41
N MET A 110 16.30 3.37 7.04
CA MET A 110 15.40 2.36 6.49
C MET A 110 13.95 2.84 6.49
N HIS A 111 13.52 3.55 7.53
CA HIS A 111 12.19 4.13 7.61
C HIS A 111 11.92 5.12 6.46
N LEU A 112 12.87 6.02 6.17
CA LEU A 112 12.75 6.99 5.08
C LEU A 112 12.76 6.30 3.71
N PHE A 113 13.60 5.28 3.52
CA PHE A 113 13.59 4.48 2.30
C PHE A 113 12.24 3.78 2.10
N GLY A 114 11.70 3.15 3.14
CA GLY A 114 10.37 2.55 3.11
C GLY A 114 9.28 3.59 2.81
N SER A 115 9.36 4.77 3.41
CA SER A 115 8.41 5.87 3.20
C SER A 115 8.43 6.38 1.76
N PHE A 116 9.62 6.50 1.16
CA PHE A 116 9.78 6.83 -0.25
C PHE A 116 9.09 5.79 -1.14
N LEU A 117 9.32 4.49 -0.89
CA LEU A 117 8.67 3.41 -1.64
C LEU A 117 7.14 3.43 -1.44
N ALA A 118 6.65 3.59 -0.22
CA ALA A 118 5.22 3.58 0.08
C ALA A 118 4.49 4.78 -0.54
N PHE A 119 5.03 6.00 -0.39
CA PHE A 119 4.37 7.21 -0.85
C PHE A 119 4.66 7.51 -2.32
N VAL A 120 5.93 7.66 -2.72
CA VAL A 120 6.29 8.12 -4.07
C VAL A 120 6.02 7.04 -5.11
N VAL A 121 6.50 5.82 -4.87
CA VAL A 121 6.26 4.70 -5.80
C VAL A 121 4.79 4.28 -5.78
N GLY A 122 4.12 4.34 -4.63
CA GLY A 122 2.67 4.17 -4.52
C GLY A 122 1.88 5.17 -5.37
N MET A 123 2.25 6.45 -5.34
CA MET A 123 1.62 7.45 -6.22
C MET A 123 1.91 7.21 -7.69
N ALA A 124 3.13 6.83 -8.05
CA ALA A 124 3.45 6.45 -9.43
C ALA A 124 2.61 5.25 -9.89
N TYR A 125 2.35 4.28 -9.01
CA TYR A 125 1.44 3.16 -9.26
C TYR A 125 0.02 3.66 -9.61
N PHE A 126 -0.55 4.56 -8.81
CA PHE A 126 -1.91 5.06 -9.07
C PHE A 126 -2.03 5.91 -10.34
N TRP A 127 -1.03 6.74 -10.64
CA TRP A 127 -0.99 7.48 -11.91
C TRP A 127 -0.87 6.54 -13.11
N THR A 128 -0.01 5.52 -13.01
CA THR A 128 0.11 4.50 -14.06
C THR A 128 -1.21 3.74 -14.24
N GLN A 129 -1.86 3.34 -13.15
CA GLN A 129 -3.18 2.71 -13.16
C GLN A 129 -4.21 3.54 -13.91
N LEU A 130 -4.30 4.85 -13.62
CA LEU A 130 -5.23 5.76 -14.30
C LEU A 130 -4.93 5.86 -15.80
N VAL A 131 -3.65 6.00 -16.19
CA VAL A 131 -3.27 6.04 -17.60
C VAL A 131 -3.65 4.74 -18.32
N LEU A 132 -3.34 3.59 -17.74
CA LEU A 132 -3.66 2.28 -18.35
C LEU A 132 -5.17 2.05 -18.44
N LEU A 133 -5.93 2.46 -17.43
CA LEU A 133 -7.40 2.42 -17.47
C LEU A 133 -7.97 3.23 -18.64
N ARG A 134 -7.45 4.45 -18.86
CA ARG A 134 -7.86 5.31 -19.99
C ARG A 134 -7.48 4.70 -21.35
N LEU A 135 -6.29 4.08 -21.43
CA LEU A 135 -5.83 3.42 -22.65
C LEU A 135 -6.65 2.17 -22.98
N ALA A 136 -7.11 1.43 -21.96
CA ALA A 136 -7.90 0.21 -22.14
C ALA A 136 -9.24 0.45 -22.87
N LYS A 137 -9.78 1.68 -22.86
CA LYS A 137 -11.14 2.02 -23.32
C LYS A 137 -12.16 0.91 -22.99
N PRO A 138 -12.39 0.59 -21.69
CA PRO A 138 -13.17 -0.57 -21.32
C PRO A 138 -14.57 -0.47 -21.92
N ARG A 139 -14.96 -1.45 -22.74
CA ARG A 139 -16.31 -1.54 -23.36
C ARG A 139 -17.43 -1.58 -22.31
N ALA A 140 -17.09 -2.00 -21.09
CA ALA A 140 -17.85 -1.82 -19.87
C ALA A 140 -16.83 -1.59 -18.75
N GLN A 141 -16.78 -0.39 -18.19
CA GLN A 141 -15.99 -0.15 -16.98
C GLN A 141 -16.66 -0.94 -15.85
N PRO A 142 -15.96 -1.86 -15.15
CA PRO A 142 -16.50 -2.42 -13.92
C PRO A 142 -16.55 -1.29 -12.88
N GLY A 143 -17.74 -0.96 -12.42
CA GLY A 143 -18.00 0.10 -11.45
C GLY A 143 -18.77 1.31 -12.00
N ALA A 144 -19.23 2.16 -11.08
CA ALA A 144 -20.01 3.33 -11.42
C ALA A 144 -19.16 4.41 -12.14
N PRO A 145 -19.76 5.19 -13.07
CA PRO A 145 -19.02 6.15 -13.90
C PRO A 145 -18.34 7.29 -13.10
N TRP A 146 -18.70 7.48 -11.83
CA TRP A 146 -18.07 8.46 -10.94
C TRP A 146 -16.78 7.98 -10.27
N ILE A 147 -16.48 6.68 -10.29
CA ILE A 147 -15.31 6.11 -9.60
C ILE A 147 -14.01 6.61 -10.24
N GLU A 148 -13.96 6.67 -11.56
CA GLU A 148 -12.79 7.14 -12.30
C GLU A 148 -12.44 8.62 -12.03
N PRO A 149 -13.37 9.59 -12.16
CA PRO A 149 -13.06 10.98 -11.82
C PRO A 149 -12.76 11.16 -10.33
N LEU A 150 -13.38 10.37 -9.43
CA LEU A 150 -13.01 10.37 -8.02
C LEU A 150 -11.56 9.95 -7.82
N ARG A 151 -11.10 8.86 -8.47
CA ARG A 151 -9.70 8.43 -8.38
C ARG A 151 -8.74 9.48 -8.89
N LEU A 152 -9.07 10.14 -10.00
CA LEU A 152 -8.26 11.23 -10.54
C LEU A 152 -8.15 12.38 -9.54
N LEU A 153 -9.28 12.80 -8.94
CA LEU A 153 -9.30 13.84 -7.91
C LEU A 153 -8.45 13.46 -6.70
N LEU A 154 -8.63 12.25 -6.17
CA LEU A 154 -7.89 11.76 -5.01
C LEU A 154 -6.39 11.63 -5.32
N CYS A 155 -6.01 11.19 -6.51
CA CYS A 155 -4.60 11.16 -6.94
C CYS A 155 -3.99 12.56 -7.02
N GLY A 156 -4.71 13.52 -7.62
CA GLY A 156 -4.29 14.92 -7.68
C GLY A 156 -4.12 15.52 -6.29
N LEU A 157 -5.09 15.31 -5.40
CA LEU A 157 -5.03 15.75 -4.00
C LEU A 157 -3.85 15.12 -3.26
N CYS A 158 -3.63 13.82 -3.42
CA CYS A 158 -2.51 13.11 -2.78
C CYS A 158 -1.15 13.63 -3.28
N THR A 159 -1.00 13.86 -4.59
CA THR A 159 0.21 14.50 -5.15
C THR A 159 0.41 15.92 -4.60
N ALA A 160 -0.65 16.73 -4.52
CA ALA A 160 -0.57 18.08 -3.97
C ALA A 160 -0.15 18.07 -2.48
N LEU A 161 -0.72 17.17 -1.68
CA LEU A 161 -0.36 17.01 -0.27
C LEU A 161 1.08 16.52 -0.07
N MET A 162 1.58 15.63 -0.93
CA MET A 162 2.98 15.22 -0.90
C MET A 162 3.93 16.38 -1.22
N VAL A 163 3.61 17.21 -2.21
CA VAL A 163 4.39 18.41 -2.53
C VAL A 163 4.33 19.40 -1.36
N ALA A 164 3.14 19.64 -0.81
CA ALA A 164 2.95 20.51 0.35
C ALA A 164 3.75 20.02 1.56
N MET A 165 3.73 18.72 1.86
CA MET A 165 4.52 18.12 2.94
C MET A 165 6.01 18.43 2.79
N ILE A 166 6.57 18.29 1.58
CA ILE A 166 7.98 18.59 1.30
C ILE A 166 8.26 20.08 1.53
N VAL A 167 7.46 20.98 0.95
CA VAL A 167 7.63 22.43 1.08
C VAL A 167 7.52 22.88 2.54
N LEU A 168 6.52 22.40 3.27
CA LEU A 168 6.27 22.75 4.67
C LEU A 168 7.36 22.23 5.61
N HIS A 169 7.95 21.08 5.29
CA HIS A 169 9.10 20.55 6.02
C HIS A 169 10.32 21.47 5.91
N PHE A 170 10.57 22.05 4.72
CA PHE A 170 11.62 23.05 4.51
C PHE A 170 11.29 24.42 5.11
N TRP A 171 9.99 24.74 5.32
CA TRP A 171 9.53 26.01 5.90
C TRP A 171 9.25 25.95 7.41
N PRO A 172 10.11 25.28 8.20
CA PRO A 172 9.89 24.80 9.57
C PRO A 172 8.46 24.53 10.12
N ARG A 173 7.42 24.39 9.30
CA ARG A 173 6.02 24.22 9.73
C ARG A 173 5.72 22.74 9.96
N ARG A 174 6.37 22.17 10.98
CA ARG A 174 6.34 20.73 11.26
C ARG A 174 4.94 20.15 11.46
N SER A 175 4.07 20.86 12.18
CA SER A 175 2.69 20.38 12.41
C SER A 175 1.86 20.34 11.13
N GLU A 176 2.01 21.33 10.25
CA GLU A 176 1.30 21.35 8.97
C GLU A 176 1.81 20.24 8.04
N ALA A 177 3.13 19.99 8.03
CA ALA A 177 3.72 18.87 7.30
C ALA A 177 3.25 17.51 7.84
N ALA A 178 3.11 17.35 9.16
CA ALA A 178 2.56 16.15 9.77
C ALA A 178 1.09 15.91 9.37
N VAL A 179 0.26 16.96 9.34
CA VAL A 179 -1.13 16.85 8.84
C VAL A 179 -1.15 16.40 7.38
N CYS A 180 -0.23 16.89 6.54
CA CYS A 180 -0.12 16.44 5.15
C CYS A 180 0.27 14.97 5.05
N GLU A 181 1.19 14.49 5.89
CA GLU A 181 1.60 13.08 5.93
C GLU A 181 0.42 12.16 6.31
N TRP A 182 -0.27 12.47 7.42
CA TRP A 182 -1.46 11.74 7.85
C TRP A 182 -2.53 11.70 6.76
N SER A 183 -2.81 12.86 6.16
CA SER A 183 -3.82 12.97 5.09
C SER A 183 -3.42 12.15 3.86
N THR A 184 -2.15 12.20 3.46
CA THR A 184 -1.60 11.41 2.33
C THR A 184 -1.73 9.91 2.61
N ALA A 185 -1.35 9.46 3.81
CA ALA A 185 -1.46 8.05 4.19
C ALA A 185 -2.92 7.56 4.13
N MET A 186 -3.87 8.32 4.68
CA MET A 186 -5.29 7.96 4.64
C MET A 186 -5.84 7.95 3.20
N LEU A 187 -5.45 8.92 2.36
CA LEU A 187 -5.85 8.95 0.96
C LEU A 187 -5.31 7.76 0.16
N LEU A 188 -4.07 7.33 0.42
CA LEU A 188 -3.53 6.12 -0.21
C LEU A 188 -4.31 4.86 0.17
N PHE A 189 -4.69 4.71 1.45
CA PHE A 189 -5.56 3.60 1.87
C PHE A 189 -6.92 3.65 1.17
N VAL A 190 -7.53 4.83 1.04
CA VAL A 190 -8.79 5.01 0.31
C VAL A 190 -8.62 4.66 -1.17
N LEU A 191 -7.54 5.11 -1.81
CA LEU A 191 -7.25 4.80 -3.21
C LEU A 191 -7.07 3.28 -3.45
N PHE A 192 -6.35 2.58 -2.58
CA PHE A 192 -6.25 1.11 -2.64
C PHE A 192 -7.60 0.43 -2.37
N GLY A 193 -8.37 0.92 -1.40
CA GLY A 193 -9.72 0.43 -1.13
C GLY A 193 -10.66 0.60 -2.32
N LEU A 194 -10.61 1.74 -3.00
CA LEU A 194 -11.37 1.98 -4.23
C LEU A 194 -10.96 1.01 -5.33
N LEU A 195 -9.67 0.68 -5.49
CA LEU A 195 -9.24 -0.34 -6.45
C LEU A 195 -9.76 -1.73 -6.10
N ALA A 196 -9.91 -2.04 -4.81
CA ALA A 196 -10.47 -3.32 -4.36
C ALA A 196 -11.95 -3.47 -4.77
N VAL A 197 -12.71 -2.37 -4.77
CA VAL A 197 -14.12 -2.37 -5.20
C VAL A 197 -14.29 -2.77 -6.67
N ASP A 198 -13.34 -2.48 -7.56
CA ASP A 198 -13.44 -2.93 -8.97
C ASP A 198 -13.44 -4.45 -9.14
N PHE A 199 -13.05 -5.18 -8.10
CA PHE A 199 -13.05 -6.64 -8.08
C PHE A 199 -14.27 -7.22 -7.34
N SER A 200 -15.19 -6.39 -6.84
CA SER A 200 -16.41 -6.89 -6.16
C SER A 200 -17.29 -7.72 -7.08
N ASP A 201 -17.27 -7.42 -8.38
CA ASP A 201 -18.08 -8.08 -9.40
C ASP A 201 -17.35 -9.29 -10.04
N ALA A 202 -16.14 -9.62 -9.58
CA ALA A 202 -15.38 -10.75 -10.09
C ALA A 202 -16.02 -12.08 -9.61
N THR A 203 -16.66 -12.81 -10.53
CA THR A 203 -17.44 -14.01 -10.22
C THR A 203 -16.59 -15.28 -10.01
N GLY A 204 -15.28 -15.23 -10.22
CA GLY A 204 -14.38 -16.36 -9.96
C GLY A 204 -12.96 -16.15 -10.47
N PHE A 205 -11.99 -16.81 -9.83
CA PHE A 205 -10.59 -16.80 -10.23
C PHE A 205 -10.07 -18.24 -10.35
N ALA A 206 -9.61 -18.64 -11.54
CA ALA A 206 -9.04 -19.96 -11.79
C ALA A 206 -7.51 -19.86 -11.97
N ILE A 207 -6.75 -20.19 -10.94
CA ILE A 207 -5.29 -20.33 -11.04
C ILE A 207 -4.98 -21.70 -11.62
N SER A 208 -4.57 -21.74 -12.88
CA SER A 208 -4.05 -22.95 -13.50
C SER A 208 -2.52 -22.95 -13.43
N LEU A 209 -1.95 -23.91 -12.69
CA LEU A 209 -0.53 -24.18 -12.71
C LEU A 209 -0.19 -24.96 -13.98
N GLN A 210 0.47 -24.32 -14.95
CA GLN A 210 1.03 -25.05 -16.08
C GLN A 210 2.30 -25.76 -15.65
N SER A 211 2.24 -27.08 -15.53
CA SER A 211 3.43 -27.92 -15.53
C SER A 211 4.07 -27.86 -16.93
N ARG A 212 5.33 -27.42 -17.00
CA ARG A 212 6.10 -27.40 -18.25
C ARG A 212 6.14 -28.84 -18.81
N PRO A 213 5.82 -29.09 -20.10
CA PRO A 213 6.01 -30.41 -20.67
C PRO A 213 7.49 -30.78 -20.56
N ARG A 214 7.81 -31.92 -19.93
CA ARG A 214 9.14 -32.51 -20.06
C ARG A 214 9.34 -32.79 -21.55
N SER A 215 10.33 -32.14 -22.15
CA SER A 215 10.80 -32.49 -23.49
C SER A 215 11.28 -33.93 -23.46
N CYS A 216 10.44 -34.88 -23.86
CA CYS A 216 10.88 -36.23 -24.16
C CYS A 216 11.60 -36.14 -25.51
N PRO A 217 12.91 -36.48 -25.61
CA PRO A 217 13.56 -36.51 -26.91
C PRO A 217 12.92 -37.61 -27.75
N SER A 218 12.44 -37.28 -28.95
CA SER A 218 12.10 -38.25 -29.99
C SER A 218 13.38 -39.00 -30.39
N GLY A 219 13.66 -40.10 -29.68
CA GLY A 219 14.58 -41.13 -30.15
C GLY A 219 13.85 -42.01 -31.14
N ALA A 220 14.08 -41.75 -32.43
CA ALA A 220 13.73 -42.66 -33.50
C ALA A 220 14.49 -43.98 -33.31
N ALA A 221 13.77 -45.07 -33.09
CA ALA A 221 14.28 -46.43 -33.27
C ALA A 221 13.48 -47.07 -34.40
N HIS A 222 13.97 -46.88 -35.62
CA HIS A 222 13.64 -47.73 -36.77
C HIS A 222 14.24 -49.11 -36.46
N LEU A 223 13.40 -50.13 -36.22
CA LEU A 223 13.82 -51.52 -36.29
C LEU A 223 13.45 -52.06 -37.68
N PRO A 224 14.42 -52.50 -38.51
CA PRO A 224 14.11 -53.32 -39.67
C PRO A 224 13.87 -54.76 -39.20
N SER A 225 12.77 -55.34 -39.68
CA SER A 225 12.46 -56.76 -39.59
C SER A 225 13.44 -57.58 -40.43
N LEU A 226 14.16 -58.51 -39.80
CA LEU A 226 14.65 -59.77 -40.35
C LEU A 226 14.65 -60.82 -39.23
#